data_AF-A0A9P9AK58-F1
#
_entry.id   AF-A0A9P9AK58-F1
#
_cell.length_a   1.000
_cell.length_b   1.000
_cell.length_c   1.000
_cell.angle_alpha   90.00
_cell.angle_beta   90.00
_cell.angle_gamma   90.00
#
_symmetry.space_group_name_H-M   'P 1'
#
loop_
_entity.id
_entity.type
_entity.pdbx_description
1 polymer ?
#
loop_
_entity_poly.entity_id
_entity_poly.type
_entity_poly.pdbx_seq_one_letter_code
_entity_poly.pdbx_strand_id
1 'polypeptide(L)'
;MAVDPNATTVTPTGLALVLLSVSLFFVAPSAIVVILRCSIRFRHGVFALDDGLMLVGWVLFVCLIGTVSHGSFVGIGLEDDKLNTNMQRNGRMYMWLFQVIYCSSLPFIKGSICVTLLRIAVQKNHRIIVQVVLAVSCISPLIVIIGLLTMCRPISAGWDGSVGKCSPPIVITSLSYLVSAAAVATDWTCAILPGFMLYRAQMKRATKISISVILGLGVVASIATIARLPYISSYGETENYLYNIANIVLWSIVESGTGIIAGSLPSLRRLVKNWINFDSTNGSSPAHITPYTGTNRGTVTSKVGATTRTRSIDDASSSHKIYVKVDVEMQSLERPATSTRSNGSMEEFRMPVQNMS
;
A
#
# COMPACT_ATOMS: atom_id res chain seq x y z
N MET A 1 23.72 -22.69 35.71
CA MET A 1 25.03 -22.10 35.34
C MET A 1 24.91 -20.62 35.59
N ALA A 2 25.82 -20.02 36.36
CA ALA A 2 25.75 -18.59 36.63
C ALA A 2 25.98 -17.82 35.32
N VAL A 3 25.05 -16.93 34.97
CA VAL A 3 25.17 -16.06 33.79
C VAL A 3 26.26 -15.03 34.08
N ASP A 4 27.18 -14.84 33.12
CA ASP A 4 28.29 -13.89 33.27
C ASP A 4 27.76 -12.46 33.49
N PRO A 5 28.14 -11.77 34.58
CA PRO A 5 27.64 -10.44 34.90
C PRO A 5 28.06 -9.34 33.90
N ASN A 6 29.06 -9.60 33.05
CA ASN A 6 29.50 -8.63 32.05
C ASN A 6 29.08 -8.97 30.61
N ALA A 7 28.39 -10.09 30.39
CA ALA A 7 27.91 -10.45 29.07
C ALA A 7 26.85 -9.46 28.57
N THR A 8 27.06 -8.94 27.35
CA THR A 8 26.13 -8.04 26.67
C THR A 8 25.27 -8.74 25.61
N THR A 9 25.64 -9.96 25.24
CA THR A 9 24.99 -10.75 24.19
C THR A 9 24.93 -12.22 24.59
N VAL A 10 23.82 -12.88 24.25
CA VAL A 10 23.58 -14.32 24.41
C VAL A 10 23.16 -14.89 23.06
N THR A 11 23.55 -16.13 22.79
CA THR A 11 23.13 -16.83 21.58
C THR A 11 21.61 -17.07 21.61
N PRO A 12 20.86 -16.63 20.59
CA PRO A 12 19.40 -16.79 20.57
C PRO A 12 19.03 -18.27 20.52
N THR A 13 18.21 -18.71 21.46
CA THR A 13 17.69 -20.09 21.55
C THR A 13 16.17 -20.08 21.70
N GLY A 14 15.51 -21.18 21.33
CA GLY A 14 14.05 -21.30 21.46
C GLY A 14 13.28 -20.18 20.75
N LEU A 15 12.47 -19.44 21.51
CA LEU A 15 11.63 -18.36 21.00
C LEU A 15 12.44 -17.22 20.36
N ALA A 16 13.61 -16.86 20.91
CA ALA A 16 14.49 -15.84 20.35
C ALA A 16 14.98 -16.22 18.93
N LEU A 17 15.28 -17.50 18.70
CA LEU A 17 15.70 -18.01 17.39
C LEU A 17 14.53 -18.01 16.38
N VAL A 18 13.34 -18.41 16.82
CA VAL A 18 12.12 -18.34 16.00
C VAL A 18 11.86 -16.89 15.58
N LEU A 19 11.93 -15.95 16.51
CA LEU A 19 11.73 -14.54 16.24
C LEU A 19 12.78 -13.98 15.26
N LEU A 20 14.06 -14.35 15.37
CA LEU A 20 15.10 -13.98 14.40
C LEU A 20 14.84 -14.57 13.00
N SER A 21 14.54 -15.86 12.93
CA SER A 21 14.26 -16.54 11.66
C SER A 21 13.04 -15.97 10.93
N VAL A 22 11.94 -15.72 11.65
CA VAL A 22 10.74 -15.08 11.08
C VAL A 22 11.05 -13.67 10.59
N SER A 23 11.83 -12.91 11.36
CA SER A 23 12.26 -11.56 10.99
C SER A 23 13.02 -11.53 9.66
N LEU A 24 14.00 -12.42 9.49
CA LEU A 24 14.76 -12.56 8.25
C LEU A 24 13.91 -13.09 7.10
N PHE A 25 12.98 -14.01 7.38
CA PHE A 25 12.10 -14.56 6.35
C PHE A 25 11.19 -13.48 5.74
N PHE A 26 10.67 -12.53 6.53
CA PHE A 26 9.80 -11.48 6.01
C PHE A 26 10.54 -10.33 5.33
N VAL A 27 11.82 -10.10 5.61
CA VAL A 27 12.58 -8.98 5.00
C VAL A 27 12.79 -9.20 3.50
N ALA A 28 13.15 -10.41 3.08
CA ALA A 28 13.41 -10.73 1.67
C ALA A 28 12.19 -10.58 0.74
N PRO A 29 11.03 -11.23 1.01
CA PRO A 29 9.85 -11.10 0.16
C PRO A 29 9.26 -9.69 0.21
N SER A 30 9.29 -9.01 1.35
CA SER A 30 8.82 -7.62 1.43
C SER A 30 9.70 -6.68 0.60
N ALA A 31 11.03 -6.86 0.64
CA ALA A 31 11.97 -6.10 -0.18
C ALA A 31 11.70 -6.32 -1.68
N ILE A 32 11.60 -7.58 -2.12
CA ILE A 32 11.34 -7.93 -3.53
C ILE A 32 10.06 -7.26 -4.01
N VAL A 33 8.98 -7.36 -3.23
CA VAL A 33 7.66 -6.84 -3.61
C VAL A 33 7.66 -5.30 -3.66
N VAL A 34 8.31 -4.61 -2.71
CA VAL A 34 8.40 -3.14 -2.70
C VAL A 34 9.30 -2.62 -3.82
N ILE A 35 10.47 -3.23 -4.04
CA ILE A 35 11.37 -2.88 -5.15
C ILE A 35 10.66 -3.05 -6.49
N LEU A 36 9.96 -4.17 -6.67
CA LEU A 36 9.19 -4.45 -7.87
C LEU A 36 8.10 -3.38 -8.07
N ARG A 37 7.30 -3.10 -7.04
CA ARG A 37 6.29 -2.02 -7.05
C ARG A 37 6.89 -0.68 -7.48
N CYS A 38 7.96 -0.23 -6.84
CA CYS A 38 8.60 1.04 -7.15
C CYS A 38 9.13 1.06 -8.60
N SER A 39 9.85 0.02 -9.01
CA SER A 39 10.45 -0.07 -10.36
C SER A 39 9.41 0.05 -11.47
N ILE A 40 8.24 -0.58 -11.30
CA ILE A 40 7.12 -0.52 -12.25
C ILE A 40 6.56 0.89 -12.34
N ARG A 41 6.32 1.52 -11.19
CA ARG A 41 5.69 2.83 -11.08
C ARG A 41 6.59 3.92 -11.64
N PHE A 42 7.90 3.81 -11.40
CA PHE A 42 8.91 4.67 -12.01
C PHE A 42 8.96 4.48 -13.53
N ARG A 43 9.03 3.23 -14.01
CA ARG A 43 9.09 2.95 -15.46
C ARG A 43 7.87 3.46 -16.23
N HIS A 44 6.70 3.47 -15.61
CA HIS A 44 5.47 3.97 -16.22
C HIS A 44 5.15 5.44 -15.89
N GLY A 45 6.01 6.14 -15.13
CA GLY A 45 5.80 7.55 -14.77
C GLY A 45 4.54 7.82 -13.93
N VAL A 46 4.05 6.82 -13.20
CA VAL A 46 2.79 6.88 -12.42
C VAL A 46 3.03 6.77 -10.91
N PHE A 47 4.19 7.24 -10.45
CA PHE A 47 4.53 7.27 -9.04
C PHE A 47 3.52 8.16 -8.29
N ALA A 48 2.88 7.57 -7.29
CA ALA A 48 1.83 8.22 -6.53
C ALA A 48 2.16 8.25 -5.04
N LEU A 49 1.41 9.03 -4.27
CA LEU A 49 1.55 9.12 -2.81
C LEU A 49 1.46 7.74 -2.14
N ASP A 50 0.68 6.80 -2.69
CA ASP A 50 0.59 5.44 -2.18
C ASP A 50 1.93 4.69 -2.22
N ASP A 51 2.73 4.89 -3.27
CA ASP A 51 4.02 4.21 -3.44
C ASP A 51 5.08 4.81 -2.49
N GLY A 52 5.07 6.14 -2.29
CA GLY A 52 5.94 6.82 -1.33
C GLY A 52 5.64 6.43 0.13
N LEU A 53 4.36 6.39 0.51
CA LEU A 53 3.95 5.93 1.85
C LEU A 53 4.37 4.48 2.09
N MET A 54 4.21 3.59 1.10
CA MET A 54 4.65 2.20 1.24
C MET A 54 6.16 2.09 1.41
N LEU A 55 6.94 2.87 0.66
CA LEU A 55 8.40 2.87 0.75
C LEU A 55 8.87 3.32 2.14
N VAL A 56 8.30 4.41 2.68
CA VAL A 56 8.61 4.89 4.05
C VAL A 56 8.22 3.83 5.08
N GLY A 57 7.04 3.23 4.95
CA GLY A 57 6.61 2.14 5.83
C GLY A 57 7.53 0.93 5.79
N TRP A 58 8.03 0.55 4.61
CA TRP A 58 8.99 -0.53 4.45
C TRP A 58 10.36 -0.20 5.04
N VAL A 59 10.86 1.02 4.88
CA VAL A 59 12.12 1.45 5.53
C VAL A 59 12.01 1.36 7.05
N LEU A 60 10.89 1.82 7.63
CA LEU A 60 10.64 1.67 9.07
C LEU A 60 10.54 0.20 9.48
N PHE A 61 9.93 -0.66 8.65
CA PHE A 61 9.90 -2.10 8.88
C PHE A 61 11.30 -2.73 8.83
N VAL A 62 12.19 -2.30 7.95
CA VAL A 62 13.59 -2.76 7.94
C VAL A 62 14.32 -2.33 9.23
N CYS A 63 14.12 -1.09 9.68
CA CYS A 63 14.66 -0.63 10.98
C CYS A 63 14.10 -1.45 12.16
N LEU A 64 12.82 -1.81 12.11
CA LEU A 64 12.17 -2.69 13.09
C LEU A 64 12.85 -4.05 13.12
N ILE A 65 13.04 -4.69 11.96
CA ILE A 65 13.71 -5.98 11.84
C ILE A 65 15.15 -5.92 12.38
N GLY A 66 15.89 -4.84 12.10
CA GLY A 66 17.23 -4.63 12.65
C GLY A 66 17.23 -4.54 14.18
N THR A 67 16.30 -3.75 14.74
CA THR A 67 16.12 -3.59 16.20
C THR A 67 15.80 -4.93 16.86
N VAL A 68 14.88 -5.69 16.28
CA VAL A 68 14.46 -6.99 16.79
C VAL A 68 15.59 -8.01 16.68
N SER A 69 16.30 -8.07 15.55
CA SER A 69 17.41 -8.99 15.34
C SER A 69 18.51 -8.77 16.37
N HIS A 70 18.89 -7.51 16.61
CA HIS A 70 19.84 -7.18 17.67
C HIS A 70 19.27 -7.50 19.06
N GLY A 71 18.00 -7.17 19.30
CA GLY A 71 17.31 -7.46 20.55
C GLY A 71 17.25 -8.97 20.88
N SER A 72 17.19 -9.86 19.89
CA SER A 72 17.29 -11.31 20.09
C SER A 72 18.63 -11.75 20.69
N PHE A 73 19.72 -11.08 20.32
CA PHE A 73 21.04 -11.32 20.92
C PHE A 73 21.17 -10.69 22.30
N VAL A 74 20.42 -9.63 22.59
CA VAL A 74 20.42 -8.97 23.91
C VAL A 74 19.57 -9.72 24.93
N GLY A 75 18.59 -10.52 24.50
CA GLY A 75 17.78 -11.34 25.42
C GLY A 75 16.28 -11.38 25.15
N ILE A 76 15.78 -10.71 24.11
CA ILE A 76 14.35 -10.78 23.76
C ILE A 76 14.00 -12.22 23.37
N GLY A 77 13.00 -12.82 24.03
CA GLY A 77 12.60 -14.21 23.81
C GLY A 77 13.36 -15.25 24.63
N LEU A 78 14.14 -14.82 25.62
CA LEU A 78 14.78 -15.68 26.63
C LEU A 78 14.16 -15.44 28.01
N GLU A 79 14.13 -16.50 28.82
CA GLU A 79 13.70 -16.46 30.23
C GLU A 79 14.71 -15.73 31.11
N ASP A 80 14.25 -15.17 32.23
CA ASP A 80 15.05 -14.33 33.12
C ASP A 80 16.27 -15.08 33.70
N ASP A 81 16.17 -16.40 33.90
CA ASP A 81 17.25 -17.26 34.40
C ASP A 81 18.50 -17.27 33.51
N LYS A 82 18.33 -16.93 32.22
CA LYS A 82 19.41 -16.90 31.21
C LYS A 82 19.95 -15.48 31.01
N LEU A 83 19.42 -14.49 31.72
CA LEU A 83 19.68 -13.07 31.49
C LEU A 83 20.24 -12.40 32.74
N ASN A 84 21.32 -11.64 32.54
CA ASN A 84 21.82 -10.75 33.57
C ASN A 84 21.02 -9.42 33.62
N THR A 85 21.09 -8.68 34.73
CA THR A 85 20.41 -7.39 34.93
C THR A 85 20.70 -6.36 33.84
N ASN A 86 21.95 -6.29 33.36
CA ASN A 86 22.34 -5.42 32.24
C ASN A 86 21.64 -5.81 30.93
N MET A 87 21.51 -7.11 30.67
CA MET A 87 20.81 -7.64 29.50
C MET A 87 19.32 -7.37 29.58
N GLN A 88 18.71 -7.51 30.76
CA GLN A 88 17.31 -7.18 30.97
C GLN A 88 17.03 -5.69 30.74
N ARG A 89 17.88 -4.80 31.26
CA ARG A 89 17.80 -3.35 31.03
C ARG A 89 17.90 -3.01 29.55
N ASN A 90 18.92 -3.54 28.86
CA ASN A 90 19.09 -3.31 27.43
C ASN A 90 17.91 -3.89 26.63
N GLY A 91 17.43 -5.09 26.98
CA GLY A 91 16.26 -5.72 26.37
C GLY A 91 15.02 -4.84 26.46
N ARG A 92 14.73 -4.26 27.63
CA ARG A 92 13.62 -3.31 27.81
C ARG A 92 13.79 -2.06 26.95
N MET A 93 15.01 -1.56 26.77
CA MET A 93 15.30 -0.44 25.87
C MET A 93 15.01 -0.77 24.40
N TYR A 94 15.45 -1.95 23.93
CA TYR A 94 15.16 -2.42 22.56
C TYR A 94 13.66 -2.68 22.35
N MET A 95 12.94 -3.15 23.38
CA MET A 95 11.49 -3.31 23.35
C MET A 95 10.75 -1.98 23.22
N TRP A 96 11.19 -0.95 23.95
CA TRP A 96 10.65 0.40 23.81
C TRP A 96 10.90 0.95 22.41
N LEU A 97 12.12 0.79 21.89
CA LEU A 97 12.47 1.22 20.53
C LEU A 97 11.64 0.48 19.47
N PHE A 98 11.48 -0.83 19.61
CA PHE A 98 10.61 -1.65 18.76
C PHE A 98 9.18 -1.11 18.72
N GLN A 99 8.59 -0.82 19.88
CA GLN A 99 7.22 -0.34 19.97
C GLN A 99 7.04 1.01 19.25
N VAL A 100 7.99 1.93 19.41
CA VAL A 100 7.96 3.25 18.74
C VAL A 100 8.06 3.09 17.22
N ILE A 101 9.01 2.27 16.73
CA ILE A 101 9.20 2.05 15.29
C ILE A 101 7.99 1.34 14.70
N TYR A 102 7.46 0.32 15.37
CA TYR A 102 6.26 -0.42 14.96
C TYR A 102 5.06 0.50 14.81
N CYS A 103 4.70 1.24 15.87
CA CYS A 103 3.59 2.18 15.84
C CYS A 103 3.79 3.27 14.78
N SER A 104 5.03 3.71 14.53
CA SER A 104 5.33 4.68 13.48
C SER A 104 5.15 4.09 12.08
N SER A 105 5.45 2.80 11.88
CA SER A 105 5.34 2.13 10.57
C SER A 105 3.90 1.87 10.12
N LEU A 106 3.00 1.58 11.07
CA LEU A 106 1.61 1.18 10.80
C LEU A 106 0.82 2.21 9.97
N PRO A 107 0.81 3.53 10.30
CA PRO A 107 0.13 4.55 9.51
C PRO A 107 0.59 4.60 8.06
N PHE A 108 1.88 4.40 7.78
CA PHE A 108 2.42 4.45 6.43
C PHE A 108 1.99 3.23 5.61
N ILE A 109 2.09 2.03 6.20
CA ILE A 109 1.69 0.77 5.54
C ILE A 109 0.18 0.77 5.28
N LYS A 110 -0.64 0.97 6.34
CA LYS A 110 -2.11 1.01 6.22
C LYS A 110 -2.58 2.19 5.39
N GLY A 111 -1.90 3.33 5.50
CA GLY A 111 -2.15 4.52 4.70
C GLY A 111 -2.00 4.27 3.21
N SER A 112 -0.90 3.64 2.78
CA SER A 112 -0.70 3.25 1.38
C SER A 112 -1.82 2.34 0.86
N ILE A 113 -2.24 1.34 1.65
CA ILE A 113 -3.34 0.42 1.30
C ILE A 113 -4.64 1.20 1.13
N CYS A 114 -4.99 2.04 2.09
CA CYS A 114 -6.22 2.83 2.07
C CYS A 114 -6.24 3.82 0.90
N VAL A 115 -5.14 4.52 0.61
CA VAL A 115 -5.04 5.43 -0.54
C VAL A 115 -5.20 4.66 -1.85
N THR A 116 -4.64 3.44 -1.94
CA THR A 116 -4.81 2.56 -3.10
C THR A 116 -6.28 2.15 -3.27
N LEU A 117 -6.97 1.78 -2.18
CA LEU A 117 -8.40 1.45 -2.19
C LEU A 117 -9.26 2.66 -2.57
N LEU A 118 -8.93 3.85 -2.07
CA LEU A 118 -9.65 5.09 -2.38
C LEU A 118 -9.58 5.45 -3.87
N ARG A 119 -8.43 5.17 -4.50
CA ARG A 119 -8.25 5.35 -5.95
C ARG A 119 -9.10 4.39 -6.79
N ILE A 120 -9.37 3.19 -6.28
CA ILE A 120 -10.20 2.18 -6.95
C ILE A 120 -11.70 2.42 -6.67
N ALA A 121 -12.03 3.05 -5.53
CA ALA A 121 -13.39 3.32 -5.12
C ALA A 121 -14.08 4.35 -6.03
N VAL A 122 -15.18 3.91 -6.67
CA VAL A 122 -16.03 4.77 -7.50
C VAL A 122 -17.22 5.32 -6.71
N GLN A 123 -17.82 4.50 -5.85
CA GLN A 123 -19.00 4.88 -5.06
C GLN A 123 -18.64 5.75 -3.85
N LYS A 124 -19.45 6.78 -3.57
CA LYS A 124 -19.25 7.71 -2.44
C LYS A 124 -19.22 7.00 -1.09
N ASN A 125 -20.12 6.04 -0.86
CA ASN A 125 -20.20 5.29 0.40
C ASN A 125 -18.91 4.51 0.68
N HIS A 126 -18.37 3.82 -0.32
CA HIS A 126 -17.09 3.11 -0.18
C HIS A 126 -15.93 4.06 0.10
N ARG A 127 -15.90 5.25 -0.51
CA ARG A 127 -14.88 6.26 -0.24
C ARG A 127 -14.92 6.75 1.21
N ILE A 128 -16.11 7.04 1.73
CA ILE A 128 -16.29 7.47 3.12
C ILE A 128 -15.78 6.39 4.08
N ILE A 129 -16.14 5.12 3.85
CA ILE A 129 -15.67 4.00 4.68
C ILE A 129 -14.13 3.94 4.69
N VAL A 130 -13.48 4.02 3.52
CA VAL A 130 -12.00 4.01 3.43
C VAL A 130 -11.38 5.21 4.13
N GLN A 131 -11.98 6.40 4.04
CA GLN A 131 -11.47 7.59 4.72
C GLN A 131 -11.56 7.46 6.25
N VAL A 132 -12.64 6.88 6.77
CA VAL A 132 -12.78 6.58 8.20
C VAL A 132 -11.75 5.55 8.64
N VAL A 133 -11.58 4.46 7.89
CA VAL A 133 -10.57 3.42 8.17
C VAL A 133 -9.16 3.99 8.16
N LEU A 134 -8.84 4.87 7.20
CA LEU A 134 -7.57 5.58 7.13
C LEU A 134 -7.35 6.44 8.37
N ALA A 135 -8.34 7.25 8.75
CA ALA A 135 -8.26 8.11 9.94
C ALA A 135 -8.02 7.28 11.21
N VAL A 136 -8.80 6.19 11.41
CA VAL A 136 -8.64 5.28 12.55
C VAL A 136 -7.26 4.63 12.56
N SER A 137 -6.76 4.19 11.40
CA SER A 137 -5.44 3.55 11.26
C SER A 137 -4.28 4.50 11.54
N CYS A 138 -4.45 5.81 11.32
CA CYS A 138 -3.43 6.81 11.64
C CYS A 138 -3.53 7.28 13.09
N ILE A 139 -4.75 7.57 13.58
CA ILE A 139 -4.97 8.14 14.92
C ILE A 139 -4.62 7.13 16.01
N SER A 140 -5.03 5.87 15.88
CA SER A 140 -4.82 4.86 16.92
C SER A 140 -3.34 4.66 17.32
N PRO A 141 -2.37 4.44 16.41
CA PRO A 141 -0.96 4.34 16.78
C PRO A 141 -0.35 5.67 17.23
N LEU A 142 -0.83 6.82 16.74
CA LEU A 142 -0.36 8.13 17.22
C LEU A 142 -0.67 8.33 18.71
N ILE A 143 -1.86 7.92 19.16
CA ILE A 143 -2.21 7.95 20.59
C ILE A 143 -1.25 7.06 21.39
N VAL A 144 -0.91 5.88 20.89
CA VAL A 144 0.05 4.98 21.55
C VAL A 144 1.44 5.59 21.63
N ILE A 145 1.94 6.22 20.56
CA ILE A 145 3.25 6.90 20.57
C ILE A 145 3.28 8.01 21.63
N ILE A 146 2.25 8.86 21.68
CA ILE A 146 2.15 9.92 22.68
C ILE A 146 2.11 9.32 24.09
N GLY A 147 1.36 8.23 24.28
CA GLY A 147 1.34 7.46 25.52
C GLY A 147 2.75 7.01 25.92
N LEU A 148 3.46 6.30 25.05
CA LEU A 148 4.80 5.78 25.31
C LEU A 148 5.82 6.86 25.69
N LEU A 149 5.72 8.05 25.10
CA LEU A 149 6.59 9.18 25.41
C LEU A 149 6.26 9.86 26.75
N THR A 150 5.01 9.74 27.21
CA THR A 150 4.52 10.45 28.41
C THR A 150 4.39 9.56 29.65
N MET A 151 4.40 8.24 29.48
CA MET A 151 4.21 7.25 30.56
C MET A 151 5.32 7.27 31.62
N CYS A 152 6.55 7.58 31.24
CA CYS A 152 7.71 7.56 32.14
C CYS A 152 8.39 8.92 32.20
N ARG A 153 8.77 9.35 33.41
CA ARG A 153 9.49 10.60 33.65
C ARG A 153 10.73 10.32 34.51
N PRO A 154 11.96 10.41 33.96
CA PRO A 154 12.32 10.54 32.54
C PRO A 154 11.98 9.27 31.72
N ILE A 155 12.03 9.35 30.38
CA ILE A 155 11.76 8.21 29.48
C ILE A 155 12.67 7.01 29.81
N SER A 156 13.90 7.28 30.27
CA SER A 156 14.85 6.26 30.70
C SER A 156 14.38 5.42 31.88
N ALA A 157 13.40 5.89 32.65
CA ALA A 157 12.79 5.11 33.72
C ALA A 157 12.06 3.85 33.22
N GLY A 158 11.73 3.79 31.92
CA GLY A 158 11.07 2.61 31.32
C GLY A 158 11.98 1.38 31.20
N TRP A 159 13.29 1.58 31.07
CA TRP A 159 14.27 0.48 31.05
C TRP A 159 15.17 0.45 32.28
N ASP A 160 15.29 1.56 33.00
CA ASP A 160 16.03 1.68 34.25
C ASP A 160 15.12 2.12 35.39
N GLY A 161 14.66 1.17 36.20
CA GLY A 161 13.75 1.47 37.31
C GLY A 161 14.34 2.35 38.42
N SER A 162 15.65 2.63 38.40
CA SER A 162 16.32 3.43 39.43
C SER A 162 16.25 4.95 39.21
N VAL A 163 15.89 5.41 38.00
CA VAL A 163 16.06 6.82 37.61
C VAL A 163 14.76 7.62 37.52
N GLY A 164 13.60 7.07 37.91
CA GLY A 164 12.35 7.83 37.86
C GLY A 164 11.09 7.05 38.21
N LYS A 165 9.94 7.59 37.77
CA LYS A 165 8.61 6.99 37.97
C LYS A 165 7.93 6.77 36.62
N CYS A 166 7.24 5.65 36.52
CA CYS A 166 6.40 5.30 35.38
C CYS A 166 4.94 5.14 35.82
N SER A 167 4.02 5.41 34.91
CA SER A 167 2.59 5.10 35.05
C SER A 167 2.38 3.59 35.23
N PRO A 168 1.27 3.19 35.88
CA PRO A 168 1.00 1.77 36.12
C PRO A 168 0.87 0.98 34.79
N PRO A 169 1.29 -0.30 34.77
CA PRO A 169 1.27 -1.13 33.55
C PRO A 169 -0.10 -1.24 32.87
N ILE A 170 -1.18 -1.04 33.63
CA ILE A 170 -2.55 -1.03 33.10
C ILE A 170 -2.73 -0.05 31.93
N VAL A 171 -2.03 1.10 31.95
CA VAL A 171 -2.22 2.13 30.91
C VAL A 171 -1.65 1.64 29.57
N ILE A 172 -0.46 1.00 29.56
CA ILE A 172 0.11 0.46 28.32
C ILE A 172 -0.67 -0.75 27.80
N THR A 173 -1.20 -1.58 28.70
CA THR A 173 -2.09 -2.70 28.36
C THR A 173 -3.38 -2.18 27.70
N SER A 174 -4.04 -1.16 28.27
CA SER A 174 -5.26 -0.57 27.70
C SER A 174 -5.01 0.07 26.34
N LEU A 175 -3.92 0.83 26.17
CA LEU A 175 -3.55 1.40 24.88
C LEU A 175 -3.27 0.32 23.83
N SER A 176 -2.62 -0.76 24.23
CA SER A 176 -2.32 -1.91 23.37
C SER A 176 -3.59 -2.64 22.92
N TYR A 177 -4.61 -2.76 23.80
CA TYR A 177 -5.91 -3.29 23.41
C TYR A 177 -6.64 -2.38 22.43
N LEU A 178 -6.65 -1.07 22.66
CA LEU A 178 -7.28 -0.09 21.76
C LEU A 178 -6.69 -0.14 20.35
N VAL A 179 -5.35 -0.12 20.24
CA VAL A 179 -4.69 -0.19 18.91
C VAL A 179 -4.89 -1.56 18.24
N SER A 180 -4.94 -2.65 19.02
CA SER A 180 -5.20 -3.99 18.46
C SER A 180 -6.63 -4.12 17.94
N ALA A 181 -7.62 -3.64 18.68
CA ALA A 181 -9.02 -3.65 18.24
C ALA A 181 -9.22 -2.78 16.98
N ALA A 182 -8.61 -1.59 16.95
CA ALA A 182 -8.59 -0.73 15.77
C ALA A 182 -7.91 -1.43 14.58
N ALA A 183 -6.77 -2.10 14.80
CA ALA A 183 -6.06 -2.83 13.76
C ALA A 183 -6.92 -3.94 13.15
N VAL A 184 -7.55 -4.79 13.98
CA VAL A 184 -8.46 -5.85 13.51
C VAL A 184 -9.62 -5.27 12.70
N ALA A 185 -10.27 -4.21 13.20
CA ALA A 185 -11.39 -3.58 12.49
C ALA A 185 -10.97 -3.02 11.12
N THR A 186 -9.80 -2.37 11.07
CA THR A 186 -9.25 -1.80 9.83
C THR A 186 -8.88 -2.90 8.83
N ASP A 187 -8.27 -4.00 9.27
CA ASP A 187 -7.84 -5.10 8.41
C ASP A 187 -9.03 -5.84 7.80
N TRP A 188 -10.06 -6.14 8.60
CA TRP A 188 -11.30 -6.75 8.12
C TRP A 188 -12.00 -5.85 7.10
N THR A 189 -12.05 -4.54 7.37
CA THR A 189 -12.67 -3.59 6.43
C THR A 189 -11.87 -3.52 5.13
N CYS A 190 -10.54 -3.43 5.19
CA CYS A 190 -9.67 -3.42 4.03
C CYS A 190 -9.70 -4.73 3.23
N ALA A 191 -9.93 -5.87 3.89
CA ALA A 191 -10.11 -7.15 3.22
C ALA A 191 -11.46 -7.21 2.51
N ILE A 192 -12.56 -6.94 3.21
CA ILE A 192 -13.93 -7.12 2.73
C ILE A 192 -14.29 -6.13 1.61
N LEU A 193 -13.87 -4.88 1.75
CA LEU A 193 -14.26 -3.79 0.86
C LEU A 193 -13.94 -4.04 -0.63
N PRO A 194 -12.72 -4.44 -1.05
CA PRO A 194 -12.44 -4.73 -2.45
C PRO A 194 -13.28 -5.89 -2.99
N GLY A 195 -13.68 -6.84 -2.13
CA GLY A 195 -14.60 -7.93 -2.48
C GLY A 195 -15.98 -7.40 -2.87
N PHE A 196 -16.58 -6.56 -2.02
CA PHE A 196 -17.88 -5.94 -2.30
C PHE A 196 -17.84 -5.00 -3.50
N MET A 197 -16.78 -4.20 -3.62
CA MET A 197 -16.60 -3.26 -4.73
C MET A 197 -16.55 -3.97 -6.08
N LEU A 198 -16.02 -5.20 -6.14
CA LEU A 198 -15.86 -5.94 -7.38
C LEU A 198 -16.93 -7.01 -7.63
N TYR A 199 -17.73 -7.39 -6.64
CA TYR A 199 -18.77 -8.42 -6.78
C TYR A 199 -19.81 -8.08 -7.87
N ARG A 200 -20.16 -6.79 -8.04
CA ARG A 200 -21.11 -6.35 -9.06
C ARG A 200 -20.50 -6.11 -10.45
N ALA A 201 -19.18 -6.17 -10.57
CA ALA A 201 -18.49 -5.96 -11.84
C ALA A 201 -18.21 -7.31 -12.53
N GLN A 202 -18.62 -7.46 -13.79
CA GLN A 202 -18.33 -8.64 -14.62
C GLN A 202 -16.82 -8.75 -14.88
N MET A 203 -16.10 -9.41 -13.98
CA MET A 203 -14.63 -9.42 -13.94
C MET A 203 -14.03 -10.71 -14.54
N LYS A 204 -12.96 -10.55 -15.32
CA LYS A 204 -12.14 -11.67 -15.84
C LYS A 204 -11.52 -12.50 -14.69
N ARG A 205 -11.29 -13.80 -14.90
CA ARG A 205 -10.77 -14.74 -13.88
C ARG A 205 -9.49 -14.24 -13.17
N ALA A 206 -8.56 -13.61 -13.90
CA ALA A 206 -7.34 -13.02 -13.31
C ALA A 206 -7.63 -11.97 -12.22
N THR A 207 -8.70 -11.18 -12.39
CA THR A 207 -9.15 -10.23 -11.38
C THR A 207 -9.64 -10.94 -10.13
N LYS A 208 -10.44 -11.99 -10.30
CA LYS A 208 -11.01 -12.76 -9.20
C LYS A 208 -9.92 -13.39 -8.33
N ILE A 209 -8.87 -13.92 -8.96
CA ILE A 209 -7.71 -14.49 -8.26
C ILE A 209 -7.00 -13.42 -7.43
N SER A 210 -6.67 -12.25 -8.00
CA SER A 210 -5.96 -11.21 -7.23
C SER A 210 -6.75 -10.69 -6.04
N ILE A 211 -8.08 -10.54 -6.16
CA ILE A 211 -8.92 -10.14 -5.02
C ILE A 211 -8.89 -11.23 -3.95
N SER A 212 -8.96 -12.50 -4.34
CA SER A 212 -8.89 -13.63 -3.41
C SER A 212 -7.58 -13.64 -2.63
N VAL A 213 -6.45 -13.31 -3.28
CA VAL A 213 -5.14 -13.24 -2.60
C VAL A 213 -5.10 -12.04 -1.63
N ILE A 214 -5.60 -10.87 -2.02
CA ILE A 214 -5.65 -9.69 -1.15
C ILE A 214 -6.55 -9.95 0.07
N LEU A 215 -7.71 -10.57 -0.14
CA LEU A 215 -8.63 -11.03 0.91
C LEU A 215 -7.92 -11.99 1.86
N GLY A 216 -7.25 -13.01 1.32
CA GLY A 216 -6.53 -14.00 2.12
C GLY A 216 -5.45 -13.37 2.99
N LEU A 217 -4.65 -12.44 2.45
CA LEU A 217 -3.63 -11.76 3.23
C LEU A 217 -4.22 -10.85 4.32
N GLY A 218 -5.36 -10.19 4.07
CA GLY A 218 -6.07 -9.41 5.09
C GLY A 218 -6.58 -10.26 6.25
N VAL A 219 -7.03 -11.49 5.97
CA VAL A 219 -7.39 -12.48 6.99
C VAL A 219 -6.15 -12.92 7.78
N VAL A 220 -5.02 -13.19 7.13
CA VAL A 220 -3.76 -13.56 7.82
C VAL A 220 -3.29 -12.43 8.74
N ALA A 221 -3.31 -11.18 8.28
CA ALA A 221 -2.98 -10.01 9.11
C ALA A 221 -3.93 -9.89 10.32
N SER A 222 -5.22 -10.15 10.12
CA SER A 222 -6.21 -10.14 11.20
C SER A 222 -6.01 -11.28 12.20
N ILE A 223 -5.64 -12.48 11.74
CA ILE A 223 -5.32 -13.60 12.63
C ILE A 223 -4.07 -13.27 13.44
N ALA A 224 -3.06 -12.64 12.83
CA ALA A 224 -1.85 -12.23 13.54
C ALA A 224 -2.15 -11.22 14.65
N THR A 225 -3.00 -10.22 14.40
CA THR A 225 -3.41 -9.24 15.42
C THR A 225 -4.25 -9.85 16.52
N ILE A 226 -5.13 -10.81 16.21
CA ILE A 226 -5.90 -11.55 17.22
C ILE A 226 -5.00 -12.44 18.07
N ALA A 227 -4.07 -13.17 17.45
CA ALA A 227 -3.13 -14.04 18.14
C ALA A 227 -2.21 -13.27 19.10
N ARG A 228 -2.02 -11.97 18.88
CA ARG A 228 -1.29 -11.06 19.78
C ARG A 228 -2.07 -10.70 21.05
N LEU A 229 -3.41 -10.61 21.00
CA LEU A 229 -4.25 -10.15 22.10
C LEU A 229 -4.03 -10.85 23.45
N PRO A 230 -3.92 -12.19 23.55
CA PRO A 230 -3.71 -12.85 24.83
C PRO A 230 -2.37 -12.49 25.48
N TYR A 231 -1.36 -12.16 24.68
CA TYR A 231 -0.03 -11.80 25.20
C TYR A 231 0.04 -10.35 25.72
N ILE A 232 -0.97 -9.52 25.46
CA ILE A 232 -1.00 -8.13 25.93
C ILE A 232 -1.05 -8.07 27.47
N SER A 233 -1.64 -9.06 28.14
CA SER A 233 -1.63 -9.12 29.61
C SER A 233 -0.21 -9.23 30.18
N SER A 234 0.74 -9.78 29.40
CA SER A 234 2.14 -9.92 29.82
C SER A 234 2.88 -8.59 29.99
N TYR A 235 2.32 -7.46 29.54
CA TYR A 235 2.85 -6.15 29.93
C TYR A 235 2.77 -5.87 31.44
N GLY A 236 1.86 -6.54 32.15
CA GLY A 236 1.72 -6.44 33.61
C GLY A 236 2.54 -7.46 34.39
N GLU A 237 3.20 -8.42 33.72
CA GLU A 237 3.98 -9.47 34.36
C GLU A 237 5.42 -9.01 34.59
N THR A 238 5.94 -9.26 35.80
CA THR A 238 7.32 -8.92 36.15
C THR A 238 8.30 -10.05 35.88
N GLU A 239 7.84 -11.29 35.99
CA GLU A 239 8.64 -12.49 35.72
C GLU A 239 8.61 -12.83 34.23
N ASN A 240 9.78 -13.18 33.68
CA ASN A 240 9.94 -13.59 32.29
C ASN A 240 9.37 -12.57 31.28
N TYR A 241 9.43 -11.28 31.63
CA TYR A 241 8.87 -10.17 30.85
C TYR A 241 9.35 -10.19 29.38
N LEU A 242 10.65 -10.36 29.16
CA LEU A 242 11.25 -10.37 27.81
C LEU A 242 10.88 -11.61 27.00
N TYR A 243 10.60 -12.73 27.67
CA TYR A 243 10.12 -13.95 27.03
C TYR A 243 8.68 -13.81 26.57
N ASN A 244 7.79 -13.36 27.47
CA ASN A 244 6.36 -13.30 27.18
C ASN A 244 6.03 -12.28 26.09
N ILE A 245 6.69 -11.12 26.10
CA ILE A 245 6.43 -10.06 25.11
C ILE A 245 7.08 -10.37 23.76
N ALA A 246 8.06 -11.27 23.67
CA ALA A 246 8.61 -11.70 22.38
C ALA A 246 7.53 -12.31 21.46
N ASN A 247 6.47 -12.92 22.00
CA ASN A 247 5.32 -13.36 21.21
C ASN A 247 4.57 -12.18 20.58
N ILE A 248 4.44 -11.05 21.29
CA ILE A 248 3.84 -9.81 20.76
C ILE A 248 4.68 -9.29 19.58
N VAL A 249 6.01 -9.31 19.73
CA VAL A 249 6.95 -8.88 18.69
C VAL A 249 6.80 -9.75 17.44
N LEU A 250 6.77 -11.08 17.62
CA LEU A 250 6.63 -12.05 16.53
C LEU A 250 5.36 -11.79 15.71
N TRP A 251 4.20 -11.69 16.36
CA TRP A 251 2.94 -11.45 15.65
C TRP A 251 2.88 -10.08 14.97
N SER A 252 3.52 -9.06 15.55
CA SER A 252 3.58 -7.72 14.97
C SER A 252 4.46 -7.66 13.71
N ILE A 253 5.51 -8.49 13.63
CA ILE A 253 6.32 -8.66 12.43
C ILE A 253 5.51 -9.34 11.32
N VAL A 254 4.77 -10.39 11.67
CA VAL A 254 3.89 -11.10 10.72
C VAL A 254 2.82 -10.15 10.17
N GLU A 255 2.16 -9.37 11.03
CA GLU A 255 1.17 -8.36 10.63
C GLU A 255 1.79 -7.33 9.66
N SER A 256 2.91 -6.73 10.03
CA SER A 256 3.55 -5.68 9.22
C SER A 256 4.06 -6.22 7.87
N GLY A 257 4.72 -7.38 7.90
CA GLY A 257 5.26 -8.04 6.70
C GLY A 257 4.15 -8.46 5.74
N THR A 258 3.08 -9.08 6.24
CA THR A 258 1.92 -9.45 5.41
C THR A 258 1.19 -8.22 4.87
N GLY A 259 1.08 -7.14 5.66
CA GLY A 259 0.51 -5.87 5.23
C GLY A 259 1.27 -5.22 4.07
N ILE A 260 2.61 -5.21 4.11
CA ILE A 260 3.46 -4.67 3.03
C ILE A 260 3.27 -5.47 1.74
N ILE A 261 3.27 -6.81 1.85
CA ILE A 261 3.07 -7.70 0.70
C ILE A 261 1.66 -7.47 0.12
N ALA A 262 0.63 -7.50 0.96
CA ALA A 262 -0.77 -7.33 0.57
C ALA A 262 -1.03 -5.98 -0.11
N GLY A 263 -0.49 -4.90 0.47
CA GLY A 263 -0.67 -3.55 -0.05
C GLY A 263 -0.01 -3.32 -1.41
N SER A 264 0.95 -4.15 -1.78
CA SER A 264 1.69 -4.04 -3.04
C SER A 264 1.13 -4.93 -4.16
N LEU A 265 0.32 -5.93 -3.83
CA LEU A 265 -0.35 -6.79 -4.84
C LEU A 265 -1.19 -6.04 -5.88
N PRO A 266 -1.97 -4.99 -5.54
CA PRO A 266 -2.76 -4.26 -6.54
C PRO A 266 -1.90 -3.66 -7.66
N SER A 267 -0.68 -3.22 -7.33
CA SER A 267 0.28 -2.69 -8.29
C SER A 267 0.86 -3.81 -9.18
N LEU A 268 1.21 -4.95 -8.57
CA LEU A 268 1.79 -6.09 -9.25
C LEU A 268 0.82 -6.76 -10.23
N ARG A 269 -0.48 -6.79 -9.90
CA ARG A 269 -1.52 -7.32 -10.79
C ARG A 269 -1.52 -6.67 -12.18
N ARG A 270 -1.25 -5.36 -12.27
CA ARG A 270 -1.21 -4.65 -13.55
C ARG A 270 -0.10 -5.18 -14.46
N LEU A 271 1.02 -5.65 -13.89
CA LEU A 271 2.08 -6.28 -14.66
C LEU A 271 1.73 -7.67 -15.14
N VAL A 272 1.17 -8.51 -14.27
CA VAL A 272 0.87 -9.91 -14.61
C VAL A 272 -0.03 -9.96 -15.85
N LYS A 273 -0.98 -9.01 -15.97
CA LYS A 273 -1.78 -8.85 -17.19
C LYS A 273 -0.94 -8.52 -18.43
N ASN A 274 0.06 -7.68 -18.32
CA ASN A 274 0.90 -7.27 -19.46
C ASN A 274 1.89 -8.36 -19.86
N TRP A 275 2.45 -9.11 -18.91
CA TRP A 275 3.38 -10.21 -19.18
C TRP A 275 2.67 -11.42 -19.79
N ILE A 276 1.50 -11.82 -19.26
CA ILE A 276 0.73 -12.95 -19.79
C ILE A 276 0.23 -12.67 -21.22
N ASN A 277 -0.04 -11.42 -21.58
CA ASN A 277 -0.42 -11.06 -22.94
C ASN A 277 0.78 -11.02 -23.92
N PHE A 278 2.02 -10.97 -23.41
CA PHE A 278 3.22 -10.95 -24.25
C PHE A 278 3.58 -12.36 -24.75
N ASP A 279 3.30 -13.40 -23.96
CA ASP A 279 3.48 -14.82 -24.33
C ASP A 279 2.42 -15.38 -25.30
N SER A 280 1.42 -14.56 -25.71
CA SER A 280 0.39 -14.98 -26.68
C SER A 280 0.74 -14.69 -28.14
N THR A 281 2.01 -14.40 -28.46
CA THR A 281 2.49 -14.23 -29.85
C THR A 281 3.39 -15.37 -30.31
N ASN A 282 3.00 -16.63 -30.05
CA ASN A 282 3.42 -17.73 -30.91
C ASN A 282 2.41 -17.86 -32.05
N GLY A 283 2.73 -17.15 -33.14
CA GLY A 283 1.99 -17.21 -34.39
C GLY A 283 2.06 -18.59 -35.02
N SER A 284 0.89 -19.16 -35.28
CA SER A 284 0.62 -20.01 -36.44
C SER A 284 -0.89 -20.27 -36.50
N SER A 285 -1.64 -19.32 -37.06
CA SER A 285 -2.90 -19.68 -37.71
C SER A 285 -2.56 -20.11 -39.14
N PRO A 286 -2.78 -21.38 -39.53
CA PRO A 286 -2.78 -21.74 -40.94
C PRO A 286 -3.96 -21.00 -41.57
N ALA A 287 -3.68 -20.21 -42.59
CA ALA A 287 -4.71 -19.72 -43.48
C ALA A 287 -5.42 -20.94 -44.10
N HIS A 288 -6.61 -21.27 -43.61
CA HIS A 288 -7.49 -22.20 -44.30
C HIS A 288 -8.06 -21.45 -45.51
N ILE A 289 -7.34 -21.51 -46.62
CA ILE A 289 -7.83 -21.09 -47.94
C ILE A 289 -8.98 -22.03 -48.29
N THR A 290 -10.22 -21.56 -48.19
CA THR A 290 -11.35 -22.19 -48.86
C THR A 290 -11.36 -21.72 -50.32
N PRO A 291 -11.36 -22.62 -51.31
CA PRO A 291 -11.54 -22.23 -52.70
C PRO A 291 -13.04 -21.99 -52.92
N TYR A 292 -13.45 -20.72 -52.96
CA TYR A 292 -14.73 -20.35 -53.56
C TYR A 292 -14.47 -19.59 -54.86
N THR A 293 -14.79 -20.29 -55.94
CA THR A 293 -14.82 -19.83 -57.33
C THR A 293 -15.76 -18.64 -57.44
N GLY A 294 -15.24 -17.50 -57.89
CA GLY A 294 -16.01 -16.26 -58.02
C GLY A 294 -15.17 -15.16 -58.63
N THR A 295 -14.91 -15.28 -59.93
CA THR A 295 -14.34 -14.24 -60.78
C THR A 295 -15.07 -12.92 -60.60
N ASN A 296 -14.41 -11.93 -59.97
CA ASN A 296 -14.52 -10.52 -60.33
C ASN A 296 -13.30 -9.76 -59.80
N ARG A 297 -12.36 -9.55 -60.73
CA ARG A 297 -11.06 -8.93 -60.53
C ARG A 297 -11.24 -7.41 -60.59
N GLY A 298 -11.60 -6.80 -59.47
CA GLY A 298 -11.65 -5.34 -59.30
C GLY A 298 -10.23 -4.76 -59.19
N THR A 299 -9.67 -4.32 -60.31
CA THR A 299 -8.40 -3.60 -60.36
C THR A 299 -8.63 -2.16 -59.92
N VAL A 300 -8.11 -1.76 -58.76
CA VAL A 300 -8.12 -0.36 -58.30
C VAL A 300 -6.95 0.37 -58.96
N THR A 301 -7.17 0.96 -60.12
CA THR A 301 -6.28 1.99 -60.69
C THR A 301 -6.74 3.36 -60.20
N SER A 302 -5.93 3.98 -59.35
CA SER A 302 -5.97 5.42 -59.09
C SER A 302 -5.52 6.15 -60.36
N LYS A 303 -6.45 6.78 -61.07
CA LYS A 303 -6.14 7.82 -62.07
C LYS A 303 -6.53 9.17 -61.50
N VAL A 304 -5.51 9.92 -61.10
CA VAL A 304 -5.55 11.37 -61.04
C VAL A 304 -5.59 11.86 -62.48
N GLY A 305 -6.58 12.67 -62.85
CA GLY A 305 -6.75 13.15 -64.21
C GLY A 305 -7.51 14.47 -64.24
N ALA A 306 -6.77 15.52 -64.60
CA ALA A 306 -7.25 16.88 -64.79
C ALA A 306 -8.29 17.00 -65.92
N THR A 307 -9.01 18.11 -65.82
CA THR A 307 -10.05 18.69 -66.69
C THR A 307 -9.78 18.60 -68.20
N THR A 308 -10.79 18.23 -69.00
CA THR A 308 -11.10 18.79 -70.34
C THR A 308 -12.51 18.36 -70.80
N ARG A 309 -13.26 19.31 -71.37
CA ARG A 309 -14.63 19.20 -71.92
C ARG A 309 -14.69 18.34 -73.19
N THR A 310 -15.76 17.53 -73.32
CA THR A 310 -16.44 17.26 -74.62
C THR A 310 -17.92 16.89 -74.39
N ARG A 311 -18.76 17.11 -75.39
CA ARG A 311 -20.24 17.16 -75.33
C ARG A 311 -20.85 16.11 -76.28
N SER A 312 -21.82 15.30 -75.83
CA SER A 312 -22.83 14.53 -76.60
C SER A 312 -23.71 13.73 -75.59
N ILE A 313 -24.98 14.06 -75.36
CA ILE A 313 -26.25 13.59 -75.98
C ILE A 313 -26.53 12.07 -75.81
N ASP A 314 -27.66 11.81 -75.13
CA ASP A 314 -28.52 10.62 -74.93
C ASP A 314 -27.84 9.36 -74.33
N ASP A 315 -28.41 8.61 -73.37
CA ASP A 315 -29.79 8.14 -73.26
C ASP A 315 -30.11 7.68 -71.82
N ALA A 316 -31.39 7.50 -71.55
CA ALA A 316 -32.00 7.18 -70.26
C ALA A 316 -31.51 5.86 -69.59
N SER A 317 -31.29 5.88 -68.26
CA SER A 317 -31.83 4.87 -67.34
C SER A 317 -31.49 5.21 -65.88
N SER A 318 -32.52 5.20 -65.05
CA SER A 318 -32.54 5.55 -63.64
C SER A 318 -31.91 4.48 -62.74
N SER A 319 -31.04 4.91 -61.82
CA SER A 319 -30.80 4.21 -60.55
C SER A 319 -30.22 5.19 -59.52
N HIS A 320 -31.11 5.80 -58.74
CA HIS A 320 -30.73 6.62 -57.59
C HIS A 320 -30.06 5.76 -56.51
N LYS A 321 -28.78 6.02 -56.24
CA LYS A 321 -28.09 5.59 -55.01
C LYS A 321 -28.05 6.77 -54.04
N ILE A 322 -28.62 6.57 -52.86
CA ILE A 322 -28.60 7.50 -51.73
C ILE A 322 -27.19 7.48 -51.14
N TYR A 323 -26.52 8.63 -51.12
CA TYR A 323 -25.23 8.80 -50.44
C TYR A 323 -25.45 9.57 -49.14
N VAL A 324 -25.19 8.93 -48.01
CA VAL A 324 -25.11 9.59 -46.70
C VAL A 324 -23.70 10.14 -46.56
N LYS A 325 -23.57 11.47 -46.59
CA LYS A 325 -22.32 12.18 -46.36
C LYS A 325 -22.19 12.46 -44.87
N VAL A 326 -21.22 11.82 -44.21
CA VAL A 326 -20.84 12.14 -42.83
C VAL A 326 -19.56 12.97 -42.91
N ASP A 327 -19.69 14.28 -42.78
CA ASP A 327 -18.54 15.17 -42.68
C ASP A 327 -18.03 15.15 -41.23
N VAL A 328 -16.83 14.62 -41.01
CA VAL A 328 -16.13 14.67 -39.72
C VAL A 328 -15.09 15.78 -39.80
N GLU A 329 -15.40 16.91 -39.17
CA GLU A 329 -14.49 18.05 -39.06
C GLU A 329 -13.52 17.82 -37.90
N MET A 330 -12.24 17.59 -38.21
CA MET A 330 -11.16 17.58 -37.22
C MET A 330 -10.65 19.00 -37.00
N GLN A 331 -11.02 19.62 -35.89
CA GLN A 331 -10.40 20.88 -35.45
C GLN A 331 -9.03 20.60 -34.82
N SER A 332 -7.96 20.97 -35.52
CA SER A 332 -6.62 21.11 -34.97
C SER A 332 -6.51 22.46 -34.24
N LEU A 333 -6.30 22.43 -32.92
CA LEU A 333 -6.03 23.61 -32.10
C LEU A 333 -4.66 24.21 -32.45
N GLU A 334 -4.66 25.35 -33.13
CA GLU A 334 -3.47 26.16 -33.38
C GLU A 334 -3.26 27.14 -32.21
N ARG A 335 -2.05 27.17 -31.65
CA ARG A 335 -1.66 27.97 -30.49
C ARG A 335 -1.12 29.32 -30.99
N PRO A 336 -1.69 30.50 -30.63
CA PRO A 336 -1.15 31.77 -31.09
C PRO A 336 0.08 32.21 -30.29
N ALA A 337 1.10 32.65 -31.01
CA ALA A 337 2.25 33.37 -30.49
C ALA A 337 1.94 34.86 -30.31
N THR A 338 2.61 35.45 -29.32
CA THR A 338 2.60 36.84 -28.83
C THR A 338 3.12 37.90 -29.81
N SER A 339 2.51 39.11 -29.81
CA SER A 339 3.24 40.41 -29.76
C SER A 339 2.25 41.55 -29.41
N THR A 340 2.40 42.25 -28.28
CA THR A 340 3.13 43.52 -28.02
C THR A 340 2.45 44.80 -28.55
N ARG A 341 1.87 45.61 -27.63
CA ARG A 341 2.31 46.98 -27.22
C ARG A 341 1.15 47.97 -26.98
N SER A 342 1.31 48.72 -25.88
CA SER A 342 1.04 50.17 -25.74
C SER A 342 -0.21 50.67 -24.99
N ASN A 343 0.08 51.19 -23.79
CA ASN A 343 -0.41 52.44 -23.16
C ASN A 343 -1.83 52.55 -22.60
N GLY A 344 -1.88 53.03 -21.35
CA GLY A 344 -3.02 53.78 -20.82
C GLY A 344 -3.30 53.51 -19.35
N SER A 345 -2.60 54.20 -18.46
CA SER A 345 -2.92 54.31 -17.04
C SER A 345 -4.11 55.25 -16.79
N MET A 346 -4.85 54.94 -15.72
CA MET A 346 -5.43 55.88 -14.72
C MET A 346 -6.96 55.97 -14.60
N GLU A 347 -7.39 56.09 -13.34
CA GLU A 347 -8.72 56.38 -12.75
C GLU A 347 -9.61 55.15 -12.44
N GLU A 348 -9.71 54.66 -11.20
CA GLU A 348 -10.32 55.26 -9.97
C GLU A 348 -11.87 55.27 -10.02
N PHE A 349 -12.53 54.28 -9.39
CA PHE A 349 -13.89 54.47 -8.87
C PHE A 349 -14.22 53.55 -7.67
N ARG A 350 -14.12 54.19 -6.49
CA ARG A 350 -14.79 54.06 -5.18
C ARG A 350 -15.82 52.92 -4.92
N MET A 351 -15.67 52.30 -3.73
CA MET A 351 -16.66 51.48 -3.00
C MET A 351 -17.99 52.21 -2.72
N PRO A 352 -19.02 51.46 -2.26
CA PRO A 352 -19.47 51.79 -0.90
C PRO A 352 -19.69 50.57 0.02
N VAL A 353 -19.42 50.87 1.29
CA VAL A 353 -19.75 50.16 2.52
C VAL A 353 -21.26 50.05 2.70
N GLN A 354 -21.74 48.92 3.23
CA GLN A 354 -23.01 48.87 3.96
C GLN A 354 -22.87 47.99 5.21
N ASN A 355 -23.00 48.65 6.36
CA ASN A 355 -23.13 48.10 7.71
C ASN A 355 -24.63 48.02 8.09
N MET A 356 -24.90 47.39 9.25
CA MET A 356 -26.18 47.09 9.94
C MET A 356 -26.71 45.70 9.59
N SER A 357 -26.96 44.81 10.54
CA SER A 357 -27.23 44.93 11.99
C SER A 357 -26.97 43.61 12.70
#